data_AF-A0A352V430-F1
#
_entry.id   AF-A0A352V430-F1
#
_cell.length_a   1.000
_cell.length_b   1.000
_cell.length_c   1.000
_cell.angle_alpha   90.00
_cell.angle_beta   90.00
_cell.angle_gamma   90.00
#
_symmetry.space_group_name_H-M   'P 1'
#
loop_
_entity.id
_entity.type
_entity.pdbx_description
1 polymer ?
#
loop_
_entity_poly.entity_id
_entity_poly.type
_entity_poly.pdbx_seq_one_letter_code
_entity_poly.pdbx_strand_id
1 'polypeptide(L)'
;MTNRFLPGFALIAVSALSACSDGLTPYTQSPDTVIATAQDRGRDSVPLAPGGGAIAYDPDGCQGWIIDDGVEGYSGRRFDPVSGLPVCNSHYPPGTVVRNYQTRDAGINDWVPYAGKN
;
A
#
# COMPACT_ATOMS: atom_id res chain seq x y z
N MET A 1 10.73 -1.51 -53.57
CA MET A 1 11.46 -1.16 -52.33
C MET A 1 10.52 -1.39 -51.16
N THR A 2 10.65 -2.52 -50.46
CA THR A 2 9.78 -2.87 -49.32
C THR A 2 10.35 -2.27 -48.03
N ASN A 3 9.66 -1.29 -47.46
CA ASN A 3 9.98 -0.71 -46.16
C ASN A 3 9.72 -1.75 -45.07
N ARG A 4 10.78 -2.41 -44.59
CA ARG A 4 10.72 -3.26 -43.40
C ARG A 4 10.64 -2.33 -42.19
N PHE A 5 9.44 -2.09 -41.68
CA PHE A 5 9.28 -1.54 -40.33
C PHE A 5 9.88 -2.55 -39.34
N LEU A 6 10.95 -2.17 -38.63
CA LEU A 6 11.51 -2.96 -37.55
C LEU A 6 10.70 -2.68 -36.26
N PRO A 7 9.81 -3.59 -35.80
CA PRO A 7 9.01 -3.37 -34.60
C PRO A 7 9.84 -3.29 -33.30
N GLY A 8 11.10 -3.72 -33.33
CA GLY A 8 11.97 -3.74 -32.15
C GLY A 8 12.33 -2.36 -31.60
N PHE A 9 12.43 -1.33 -32.44
CA PHE A 9 12.78 0.02 -31.98
C PHE A 9 11.65 0.69 -31.19
N ALA A 10 10.39 0.37 -31.53
CA ALA A 10 9.23 0.87 -30.81
C ALA A 10 9.13 0.26 -29.40
N LEU A 11 9.48 -1.02 -29.24
CA LEU A 11 9.47 -1.69 -27.93
C LEU A 11 10.50 -1.07 -26.96
N ILE A 12 11.71 -0.78 -27.47
CA ILE A 12 12.80 -0.20 -26.66
C ILE A 12 12.43 1.21 -26.18
N ALA A 13 11.83 2.03 -27.06
CA ALA A 13 11.39 3.37 -26.71
C ALA A 13 10.28 3.37 -25.64
N VAL A 14 9.35 2.41 -25.69
CA VAL A 14 8.30 2.26 -24.67
C VAL A 14 8.88 1.84 -23.32
N SER A 15 9.85 0.93 -23.29
CA SER A 15 10.52 0.52 -22.03
C SER A 15 11.39 1.61 -21.41
N ALA A 16 11.90 2.57 -22.20
CA ALA A 16 12.70 3.67 -21.68
C ALA A 16 11.87 4.77 -20.99
N LEU A 17 10.57 4.89 -21.32
CA LEU A 17 9.68 5.89 -20.74
C LEU A 17 8.97 5.42 -19.45
N SER A 18 8.99 4.12 -19.12
CA SER A 18 8.25 3.58 -17.97
C SER A 18 8.96 3.72 -16.62
N ALA A 19 10.04 4.51 -16.53
CA ALA A 19 10.92 4.56 -15.36
C ALA A 19 11.00 5.94 -14.68
N CYS A 20 10.03 6.84 -14.89
CA CYS A 20 9.83 7.96 -13.97
C CYS A 20 9.34 7.38 -12.64
N SER A 21 10.24 7.24 -11.67
CA SER A 21 9.88 6.88 -10.29
C SER A 21 9.47 8.15 -9.57
N ASP A 22 8.15 8.35 -9.46
CA ASP A 22 7.52 9.39 -8.66
C ASP A 22 8.04 9.30 -7.22
N GLY A 23 9.09 10.06 -6.85
CA GLY A 23 9.65 10.17 -5.50
C GLY A 23 10.22 8.90 -4.83
N LEU A 24 10.04 7.74 -5.43
CA LEU A 24 10.42 6.43 -4.93
C LEU A 24 11.81 6.01 -5.40
N THR A 25 12.54 5.26 -4.56
CA THR A 25 13.82 4.66 -4.90
C THR A 25 13.73 3.13 -4.89
N PRO A 26 14.51 2.42 -5.72
CA PRO A 26 14.51 0.96 -5.71
C PRO A 26 14.91 0.39 -4.35
N TYR A 27 14.23 -0.67 -3.92
CA TYR A 27 14.57 -1.38 -2.68
C TYR A 27 15.96 -2.03 -2.79
N THR A 28 16.88 -1.61 -1.92
CA THR A 28 18.30 -2.06 -1.96
C THR A 28 18.60 -3.21 -0.99
N GLN A 29 17.60 -3.79 -0.33
CA GLN A 29 17.76 -4.87 0.67
C GLN A 29 18.74 -4.53 1.81
N SER A 30 18.96 -3.24 2.09
CA SER A 30 19.77 -2.79 3.23
C SER A 30 18.93 -2.72 4.52
N PRO A 31 19.48 -3.10 5.69
CA PRO A 31 18.80 -2.92 6.99
C PRO A 31 18.34 -1.49 7.26
N ASP A 32 19.02 -0.49 6.69
CA ASP A 32 18.69 0.92 6.87
C ASP A 32 17.59 1.41 5.90
N THR A 33 17.07 0.53 5.04
CA THR A 33 16.05 0.92 4.06
C THR A 33 14.72 1.14 4.73
N VAL A 34 14.22 2.38 4.67
CA VAL A 34 12.86 2.71 5.11
C VAL A 34 11.90 2.38 3.97
N ILE A 35 11.13 1.31 4.14
CA ILE A 35 10.20 0.79 3.12
C ILE A 35 8.84 1.51 3.12
N ALA A 36 8.52 2.24 4.19
CA ALA A 36 7.26 2.98 4.31
C ALA A 36 7.41 4.16 5.28
N THR A 37 6.75 5.28 4.97
CA THR A 37 6.65 6.45 5.85
C THR A 37 5.22 6.98 5.86
N ALA A 38 4.89 7.88 6.79
CA ALA A 38 3.59 8.56 6.79
C ALA A 38 3.49 9.68 5.74
N GLN A 39 4.50 9.85 4.88
CA GLN A 39 4.48 10.80 3.77
C GLN A 39 4.20 10.02 2.48
N ASP A 40 3.24 10.52 1.72
CA ASP A 40 3.03 10.19 0.32
C ASP A 40 4.15 10.84 -0.51
N ARG A 41 4.98 10.03 -1.14
CA ARG A 41 6.02 10.41 -2.10
C ARG A 41 5.72 9.83 -3.49
N GLY A 42 4.56 9.23 -3.69
CA GLY A 42 4.12 8.62 -4.92
C GLY A 42 3.54 9.63 -5.90
N ARG A 43 2.44 9.23 -6.53
CA ARG A 43 1.91 9.89 -7.74
C ARG A 43 1.13 11.18 -7.42
N ASP A 44 0.50 11.23 -6.27
CA ASP A 44 0.06 12.44 -5.61
C ASP A 44 1.05 12.81 -4.49
N SER A 45 0.90 14.01 -3.94
CA SER A 45 1.80 14.49 -2.88
C SER A 45 0.95 15.08 -1.77
N VAL A 46 -0.07 14.33 -1.36
CA VAL A 46 -1.05 14.75 -0.36
C VAL A 46 -0.79 14.02 0.96
N PRO A 47 -0.86 14.71 2.11
CA PRO A 47 -0.72 14.03 3.39
C PRO A 47 -1.79 12.94 3.53
N LEU A 48 -1.36 11.72 3.87
CA LEU A 48 -2.26 10.62 4.16
C LEU A 48 -3.23 11.03 5.27
N ALA A 49 -4.52 11.10 4.93
CA ALA A 49 -5.53 11.66 5.81
C ALA A 49 -5.68 10.84 7.11
N PRO A 50 -5.64 11.47 8.30
CA PRO A 50 -5.89 10.77 9.55
C PRO A 50 -7.32 10.23 9.59
N GLY A 51 -7.50 8.96 9.93
CA GLY A 51 -8.81 8.38 10.25
C GLY A 51 -9.51 7.58 9.15
N GLY A 52 -8.81 7.23 8.07
CA GLY A 52 -9.34 6.43 6.95
C GLY A 52 -8.86 4.96 6.89
N GLY A 53 -8.32 4.40 7.97
CA GLY A 53 -7.66 3.09 7.95
C GLY A 53 -8.55 1.90 8.30
N ALA A 54 -8.17 0.73 7.79
CA ALA A 54 -8.71 -0.54 8.24
C ALA A 54 -8.09 -0.98 9.55
N ILE A 55 -8.72 -2.00 10.16
CA ILE A 55 -8.18 -2.68 11.32
C ILE A 55 -7.59 -4.01 10.87
N ALA A 56 -6.29 -4.17 11.08
CA ALA A 56 -5.59 -5.43 10.87
C ALA A 56 -5.47 -6.19 12.20
N TYR A 57 -5.79 -7.48 12.18
CA TYR A 57 -5.53 -8.41 13.28
C TYR A 57 -4.17 -9.07 13.06
N ASP A 58 -3.24 -8.84 13.98
CA ASP A 58 -1.92 -9.48 13.94
C ASP A 58 -1.99 -10.96 14.37
N PRO A 59 -0.88 -11.72 14.28
CA PRO A 59 -0.82 -13.12 14.69
C PRO A 59 -1.24 -13.39 16.15
N ASP A 60 -1.10 -12.39 17.04
CA ASP A 60 -1.45 -12.47 18.45
C ASP A 60 -2.93 -12.10 18.71
N GLY A 61 -3.68 -11.68 17.68
CA GLY A 61 -5.07 -11.22 17.79
C GLY A 61 -5.20 -9.76 18.26
N CYS A 62 -4.10 -9.02 18.24
CA CYS A 62 -4.07 -7.60 18.56
C CYS A 62 -4.31 -6.75 17.31
N GLN A 63 -4.91 -5.58 17.52
CA GLN A 63 -5.34 -4.69 16.44
C GLN A 63 -4.28 -3.66 16.10
N GLY A 64 -4.12 -3.42 14.80
CA GLY A 64 -3.39 -2.29 14.23
C GLY A 64 -4.24 -1.52 13.24
N TRP A 65 -3.90 -0.26 13.04
CA TRP A 65 -4.35 0.53 11.90
C TRP A 65 -3.48 0.20 10.70
N ILE A 66 -4.11 0.07 9.53
CA ILE A 66 -3.41 0.02 8.25
C ILE A 66 -4.12 0.93 7.25
N ILE A 67 -3.33 1.70 6.51
CA ILE A 67 -3.77 2.53 5.38
C ILE A 67 -2.89 2.19 4.20
N ASP A 68 -3.53 2.09 3.04
CA ASP A 68 -2.90 1.88 1.73
C ASP A 68 -3.30 3.01 0.78
N ASP A 69 -2.30 3.61 0.16
CA ASP A 69 -2.40 4.65 -0.85
C ASP A 69 -1.79 4.17 -2.19
N GLY A 70 -1.97 2.86 -2.48
CA GLY A 70 -1.54 2.23 -3.71
C GLY A 70 -0.11 1.69 -3.62
N VAL A 71 0.90 2.56 -3.77
CA VAL A 71 2.32 2.16 -3.63
C VAL A 71 2.83 2.38 -2.21
N GLU A 72 2.19 3.30 -1.48
CA GLU A 72 2.65 3.77 -0.17
C GLU A 72 1.55 3.59 0.87
N GLY A 73 1.89 3.80 2.14
CA GLY A 73 0.95 3.64 3.23
C GLY A 73 1.64 3.65 4.59
N TYR A 74 0.84 3.62 5.65
CA TYR A 74 1.37 3.47 7.01
C TYR A 74 0.53 2.51 7.83
N SER A 75 1.18 1.94 8.85
CA SER A 75 0.54 1.10 9.85
C SER A 75 0.98 1.50 11.25
N GLY A 76 0.16 1.16 12.24
CA GLY A 76 0.45 1.48 13.63
C GLY A 76 -0.38 0.66 14.60
N ARG A 77 0.12 0.48 15.82
CA ARG A 77 -0.63 -0.22 16.88
C ARG A 77 -1.86 0.59 17.28
N ARG A 78 -2.99 -0.11 17.50
CA ARG A 78 -4.21 0.49 18.04
C ARG A 78 -4.23 0.32 19.55
N PHE A 79 -4.35 1.43 20.26
CA PHE A 79 -4.41 1.46 21.72
C PHE A 79 -5.81 1.86 22.20
N ASP A 80 -6.21 1.30 23.32
CA ASP A 80 -7.38 1.77 24.05
C ASP A 80 -7.05 3.12 24.70
N PRO A 81 -7.80 4.20 24.40
CA PRO A 81 -7.48 5.54 24.92
C PRO A 81 -7.61 5.66 26.44
N VAL A 82 -8.32 4.72 27.10
CA VAL A 82 -8.49 4.73 28.55
C VAL A 82 -7.33 4.04 29.25
N SER A 83 -7.01 2.79 28.87
CA SER A 83 -5.95 2.00 29.52
C SER A 83 -4.56 2.24 28.95
N GLY A 84 -4.44 2.75 27.71
CA GLY A 84 -3.18 2.83 26.98
C GLY A 84 -2.65 1.47 26.51
N LEU A 85 -3.39 0.39 26.74
CA LEU A 85 -2.98 -0.96 26.34
C LEU A 85 -3.35 -1.25 24.88
N PRO A 86 -2.62 -2.14 24.20
CA PRO A 86 -3.02 -2.63 22.88
C PRO A 86 -4.43 -3.21 22.91
N VAL A 87 -5.23 -2.90 21.88
CA VAL A 87 -6.56 -3.50 21.76
C VAL A 87 -6.42 -4.90 21.16
N CYS A 88 -6.71 -5.94 21.93
CA CYS A 88 -6.66 -7.32 21.46
C CYS A 88 -8.00 -8.03 21.76
N ASN A 89 -8.54 -8.77 20.77
CA ASN A 89 -9.76 -9.57 20.92
C ASN A 89 -9.87 -10.66 19.84
N SER A 90 -10.90 -11.50 19.92
CA SER A 90 -11.12 -12.65 19.02
C SER A 90 -12.33 -12.47 18.08
N HIS A 91 -12.74 -11.24 17.78
CA HIS A 91 -13.90 -11.00 16.90
C HIS A 91 -13.66 -11.45 15.45
N TYR A 92 -12.40 -11.40 15.00
CA TYR A 92 -11.97 -11.88 13.69
C TYR A 92 -10.70 -12.73 13.83
N PRO A 93 -10.45 -13.71 12.94
CA PRO A 93 -9.23 -14.51 12.97
C PRO A 93 -7.96 -13.67 12.77
N PRO A 94 -6.81 -14.08 13.31
CA PRO A 94 -5.51 -13.50 12.98
C PRO A 94 -5.26 -13.43 11.48
N GLY A 95 -4.63 -12.35 11.01
CA GLY A 95 -4.40 -12.08 9.59
C GLY A 95 -5.58 -11.44 8.85
N THR A 96 -6.69 -11.15 9.54
CA THR A 96 -7.85 -10.47 8.93
C THR A 96 -7.63 -8.96 8.90
N VAL A 97 -7.93 -8.34 7.75
CA VAL A 97 -8.09 -6.88 7.61
C VAL A 97 -9.57 -6.56 7.44
N VAL A 98 -10.11 -5.68 8.28
CA VAL A 98 -11.53 -5.30 8.25
C VAL A 98 -11.72 -3.82 7.95
N ARG A 99 -12.78 -3.52 7.18
CA ARG A 99 -13.15 -2.19 6.64
C ARG A 99 -12.28 -1.75 5.47
N ASN A 100 -12.60 -0.59 4.90
CA ASN A 100 -11.83 -0.01 3.82
C ASN A 100 -10.46 0.44 4.35
N TYR A 101 -9.40 0.00 3.68
CA TYR A 101 -8.02 0.35 3.98
C TYR A 101 -7.43 1.33 2.95
N GLN A 102 -8.06 1.45 1.78
CA GLN A 102 -7.59 2.29 0.69
C GLN A 102 -8.02 3.75 0.88
N THR A 103 -7.13 4.68 0.56
CA THR A 103 -7.49 6.08 0.33
C THR A 103 -8.38 6.23 -0.92
N ARG A 104 -8.88 7.44 -1.17
CA ARG A 104 -9.69 7.72 -2.38
C ARG A 104 -8.85 7.78 -3.65
N ASP A 105 -7.56 8.10 -3.51
CA ASP A 105 -6.68 8.47 -4.61
C ASP A 105 -5.56 7.45 -4.87
N ALA A 106 -5.57 6.30 -4.16
CA ALA A 106 -4.61 5.19 -4.26
C ALA A 106 -4.26 4.75 -5.69
N GLY A 107 -5.11 5.03 -6.68
CA GLY A 107 -4.77 4.98 -8.10
C GLY A 107 -4.51 3.58 -8.68
N ILE A 108 -4.48 2.55 -7.84
CA ILE A 108 -4.25 1.15 -8.17
C ILE A 108 -5.42 0.32 -7.60
N ASN A 109 -5.96 -0.57 -8.44
CA ASN A 109 -7.03 -1.46 -8.02
C ASN A 109 -6.43 -2.70 -7.32
N ASP A 110 -6.96 -2.98 -6.12
CA ASP A 110 -6.58 -4.17 -5.38
C ASP A 110 -7.47 -5.36 -5.70
N TRP A 111 -6.86 -6.54 -5.60
CA TRP A 111 -7.53 -7.82 -5.78
C TRP A 111 -7.56 -8.55 -4.45
N VAL A 112 -8.77 -8.79 -3.94
CA VAL A 112 -8.97 -9.50 -2.68
C VAL A 112 -9.24 -10.99 -2.93
N PRO A 113 -8.82 -11.89 -2.03
CA PRO A 113 -9.12 -13.32 -2.15
C PRO A 113 -10.63 -13.61 -2.03
N TYR A 114 -11.40 -12.75 -1.35
CA TYR A 114 -12.85 -12.87 -1.19
C TYR A 114 -13.49 -11.48 -1.00
N ALA A 115 -14.57 -11.19 -1.73
CA ALA A 115 -15.24 -9.88 -1.72
C ALA A 115 -16.30 -9.71 -0.61
N GLY A 116 -16.46 -10.69 0.29
CA GLY A 116 -17.42 -10.59 1.40
C GLY A 116 -18.90 -10.70 1.00
N LYS A 117 -19.21 -10.97 -0.28
CA LYS A 117 -20.57 -11.19 -0.78
C LYS A 117 -20.76 -12.67 -1.05
N ASN A 118 -21.66 -13.30 -0.28
CA ASN A 118 -22.18 -14.63 -0.60
C ASN A 118 -22.97 -14.60 -1.91
#